data_AF-A0A937N8E0-F1
#
_entry.id   AF-A0A937N8E0-F1
#
_cell.length_a   1.000
_cell.length_b   1.000
_cell.length_c   1.000
_cell.angle_alpha   90.00
_cell.angle_beta   90.00
_cell.angle_gamma   90.00
#
_symmetry.space_group_name_H-M   'P 1'
#
loop_
_entity.id
_entity.type
_entity.pdbx_description
1 polymer ?
#
loop_
_entity_poly.entity_id
_entity_poly.type
_entity_poly.pdbx_seq_one_letter_code
_entity_poly.pdbx_strand_id
1 'polypeptide(L)'
;MHRHVSALLATVFFLPGCGPDIPDVPGELNAEAGKARDAAKLACERNDHEAASDAAERAAKCAERLEKIAEEGDDNAAEAKKFLADTDAAAREAGRWAELAEEQHELARKLNGLKAKAYRGGRSLAVKALFKGLSLAADQAGKRGIENLPDELKDLALSAAQLAGDMSGREPLEDGSPDWTAVSQDMSAFAKEPPKDMPLFLAAAFFLTLSSDPALYEIEMVDAAGLETEEDRLTYHVLRALIYRINGFSRLAIREVETLSDGEDTYDPEFQAGLHMLSAYFFLHDKDYTKADQEIGRAMQADPNNPLAVYLTGERLAADGEWEKAAKSLEAAAAGSEDEWLADRIAQHARDVRDNRGESQSLILDKQFLAAVTLEYAGRAAARSEAGRKIKSWVDSAVTCGKNLLGDASEKEEETKPAAGR
;
A
#
# COMPACT_ATOMS: atom_id res chain seq x y z
N MET A 1 -0.45 49.89 19.19
CA MET A 1 0.17 48.65 19.70
C MET A 1 0.81 47.93 18.53
N HIS A 2 2.10 48.17 18.30
CA HIS A 2 2.89 47.59 17.21
C HIS A 2 3.30 46.16 17.58
N ARG A 3 2.98 45.18 16.71
CA ARG A 3 3.57 43.84 16.78
C ARG A 3 4.79 43.82 15.86
N HIS A 4 5.98 43.81 16.47
CA HIS A 4 7.23 43.45 15.81
C HIS A 4 7.22 41.95 15.54
N VAL A 5 7.14 41.56 14.26
CA VAL A 5 7.47 40.21 13.82
C VAL A 5 8.96 40.22 13.52
N SER A 6 9.74 39.60 14.40
CA SER A 6 11.16 39.34 14.19
C SER A 6 11.30 38.28 13.11
N ALA A 7 11.56 38.71 11.88
CA ALA A 7 12.03 37.84 10.81
C ALA A 7 13.49 37.47 11.10
N LEU A 8 13.70 36.26 11.64
CA LEU A 8 15.03 35.67 11.73
C LEU A 8 15.45 35.26 10.31
N LEU A 9 16.27 36.09 9.67
CA LEU A 9 16.93 35.74 8.40
C LEU A 9 17.90 34.58 8.69
N ALA A 10 17.46 33.35 8.47
CA ALA A 10 18.36 32.22 8.29
C ALA A 10 19.08 32.42 6.95
N THR A 11 20.27 33.03 7.04
CA THR A 11 21.15 33.24 5.89
C THR A 11 21.79 31.89 5.57
N VAL A 12 21.14 31.10 4.70
CA VAL A 12 21.75 29.89 4.12
C VAL A 12 22.72 30.36 3.03
N PHE A 13 24.02 30.32 3.35
CA PHE A 13 25.09 30.55 2.39
C PHE A 13 25.16 29.36 1.43
N PHE A 14 24.56 29.48 0.25
CA PHE A 14 24.85 28.61 -0.90
C PHE A 14 26.07 29.17 -1.64
N LEU A 15 27.28 28.73 -1.26
CA LEU A 15 28.48 28.88 -2.08
C LEU A 15 28.62 27.61 -2.94
N PRO A 16 28.66 27.71 -4.29
CA PRO A 16 28.89 26.56 -5.14
C PRO A 16 30.39 26.19 -5.16
N GLY A 17 30.72 24.91 -4.93
CA GLY A 17 31.92 24.31 -5.55
C GLY A 17 33.06 23.79 -4.67
N CYS A 18 32.93 23.76 -3.34
CA CYS A 18 33.80 22.92 -2.51
C CYS A 18 32.91 22.15 -1.54
N GLY A 19 32.73 20.85 -1.77
CA GLY A 19 32.14 19.99 -0.74
C GLY A 19 32.96 20.14 0.55
N PRO A 20 32.33 20.17 1.73
CA PRO A 20 33.08 20.23 2.98
C PRO A 20 34.09 19.09 3.03
N ASP A 21 35.32 19.38 3.44
CA ASP A 21 36.37 18.39 3.58
C ASP A 21 35.88 17.27 4.53
N ILE A 22 35.81 16.04 4.01
CA ILE A 22 35.45 14.86 4.80
C ILE A 22 36.63 14.57 5.74
N PRO A 23 36.40 14.41 7.06
CA PRO A 23 37.49 14.16 8.00
C PRO A 23 38.16 12.80 7.75
N ASP A 24 39.44 12.68 8.10
CA ASP A 24 40.20 11.41 8.01
C ASP A 24 40.30 10.67 9.36
N VAL A 25 39.72 11.22 10.42
CA VAL A 25 39.76 10.63 11.76
C VAL A 25 38.50 9.76 11.97
N PRO A 26 38.64 8.46 12.33
CA PRO A 26 37.50 7.55 12.49
C PRO A 26 36.36 8.07 13.38
N GLY A 27 36.68 8.65 14.53
CA GLY A 27 35.66 9.20 15.44
C GLY A 27 34.93 10.42 14.86
N GLU A 28 35.61 11.24 14.06
CA GLU A 28 35.01 12.40 13.38
C GLU A 28 34.12 11.96 12.21
N LEU A 29 34.53 10.93 11.45
CA LEU A 29 33.72 10.32 10.40
C LEU A 29 32.39 9.77 10.94
N ASN A 30 32.43 9.04 12.05
CA ASN A 30 31.23 8.52 12.71
C ASN A 30 30.31 9.65 13.21
N ALA A 31 30.89 10.69 13.83
CA ALA A 31 30.13 11.84 14.29
C ALA A 31 29.49 12.62 13.12
N GLU A 32 30.21 12.78 12.01
CA GLU A 32 29.71 13.49 10.82
C GLU A 32 28.61 12.68 10.12
N ALA A 33 28.74 11.35 10.00
CA ALA A 33 27.66 10.49 9.51
C ALA A 33 26.39 10.62 10.37
N GLY A 34 26.53 10.69 11.71
CA GLY A 34 25.42 10.94 12.62
C GLY A 34 24.74 12.29 12.38
N LYS A 35 25.51 13.38 12.22
CA LYS A 35 24.96 14.70 11.87
C LYS A 35 24.28 14.70 10.51
N ALA A 36 24.86 14.04 9.53
CA ALA A 36 24.33 13.93 8.18
C ALA A 36 23.00 13.16 8.18
N ARG A 37 22.89 12.08 8.94
CA ARG A 37 21.60 11.39 9.19
C ARG A 37 20.55 12.33 9.78
N ASP A 38 20.89 13.06 10.85
CA ASP A 38 19.95 13.98 11.50
C ASP A 38 19.53 15.13 10.55
N ALA A 39 20.46 15.60 9.71
CA ALA A 39 20.18 16.57 8.67
C ALA A 39 19.26 16.02 7.58
N ALA A 40 19.46 14.78 7.15
CA ALA A 40 18.59 14.12 6.17
C ALA A 40 17.15 13.99 6.70
N LYS A 41 17.00 13.58 7.97
CA LYS A 41 15.70 13.53 8.65
C LYS A 41 15.02 14.90 8.70
N LEU A 42 15.75 15.93 9.14
CA LEU A 42 15.22 17.30 9.23
C LEU A 42 14.84 17.87 7.86
N ALA A 43 15.61 17.56 6.81
CA ALA A 43 15.30 17.95 5.44
C ALA A 43 14.05 17.24 4.93
N CYS A 44 13.90 15.94 5.19
CA CYS A 44 12.68 15.17 4.90
C CYS A 44 11.45 15.77 5.60
N GLU A 45 11.54 16.10 6.89
CA GLU A 45 10.46 16.76 7.65
C GLU A 45 10.06 18.12 7.06
N ARG A 46 10.99 18.79 6.35
CA ARG A 46 10.76 20.07 5.65
C ARG A 46 10.31 19.90 4.19
N ASN A 47 10.17 18.67 3.71
CA ASN A 47 9.92 18.33 2.30
C ASN A 47 11.01 18.86 1.34
N ASP A 48 12.26 18.87 1.79
CA ASP A 48 13.44 19.28 1.01
C ASP A 48 14.23 18.03 0.55
N HIS A 49 13.79 17.43 -0.56
CA HIS A 49 14.36 16.17 -1.08
C HIS A 49 15.82 16.32 -1.53
N GLU A 50 16.19 17.46 -2.13
CA GLU A 50 17.57 17.74 -2.54
C GLU A 50 18.50 17.78 -1.32
N ALA A 51 18.14 18.53 -0.27
CA ALA A 51 18.95 18.61 0.94
C ALA A 51 19.02 17.27 1.69
N ALA A 52 17.94 16.47 1.65
CA ALA A 52 17.93 15.13 2.23
C ALA A 52 18.90 14.19 1.47
N SER A 53 18.89 14.24 0.14
CA SER A 53 19.80 13.49 -0.74
C SER A 53 21.27 13.88 -0.49
N ASP A 54 21.58 15.18 -0.47
CA ASP A 54 22.93 15.69 -0.19
C ASP A 54 23.44 15.26 1.20
N ALA A 55 22.54 15.18 2.18
CA ALA A 55 22.87 14.70 3.52
C ALA A 55 23.11 13.18 3.53
N ALA A 56 22.30 12.40 2.82
CA ALA A 56 22.51 10.95 2.68
C ALA A 56 23.82 10.62 1.95
N GLU A 57 24.14 11.33 0.87
CA GLU A 57 25.40 11.15 0.13
C GLU A 57 26.61 11.43 1.04
N ARG A 58 26.54 12.47 1.88
CA ARG A 58 27.59 12.77 2.86
C ARG A 58 27.75 11.65 3.89
N ALA A 59 26.65 11.10 4.41
CA ALA A 59 26.71 9.98 5.35
C ALA A 59 27.33 8.73 4.70
N ALA A 60 26.94 8.42 3.45
CA ALA A 60 27.49 7.31 2.68
C ALA A 60 29.00 7.47 2.41
N LYS A 61 29.45 8.68 2.04
CA LYS A 61 30.88 8.97 1.86
C LYS A 61 31.69 8.81 3.16
N CYS A 62 31.11 9.14 4.31
CA CYS A 62 31.77 8.91 5.60
C CYS A 62 31.93 7.40 5.89
N ALA A 63 30.90 6.60 5.60
CA ALA A 63 30.94 5.14 5.74
C ALA A 63 32.00 4.50 4.82
N GLU A 64 31.99 4.84 3.52
CA GLU A 64 32.98 4.36 2.55
C GLU A 64 34.41 4.72 2.96
N ARG A 65 34.63 5.97 3.44
CA ARG A 65 35.95 6.40 3.90
C ARG A 65 36.40 5.62 5.13
N LEU A 66 35.49 5.35 6.07
CA LEU A 66 35.79 4.60 7.29
C LEU A 66 36.09 3.13 7.00
N GLU A 67 35.34 2.51 6.08
CA GLU A 67 35.59 1.14 5.58
C GLU A 67 37.00 1.04 4.99
N LYS A 68 37.37 1.99 4.13
CA LYS A 68 38.71 2.06 3.54
C LYS A 68 39.82 2.16 4.60
N ILE A 69 39.66 3.00 5.63
CA ILE A 69 40.64 3.10 6.74
C ILE A 69 40.73 1.77 7.52
N ALA A 70 39.60 1.07 7.70
CA ALA A 70 39.57 -0.24 8.36
C ALA A 70 40.30 -1.33 7.57
N GLU A 71 40.30 -1.24 6.23
CA GLU A 71 40.96 -2.19 5.31
C GLU A 71 42.45 -1.92 5.11
N GLU A 72 42.85 -0.65 4.98
CA GLU A 72 44.24 -0.26 4.67
C GLU A 72 45.25 -0.67 5.78
N GLY A 73 44.77 -0.91 7.00
CA GLY A 73 45.58 -1.48 8.07
C GLY A 73 46.53 -0.49 8.75
N ASP A 74 46.29 0.81 8.56
CA ASP A 74 47.03 1.91 9.18
C ASP A 74 46.83 1.98 10.70
N ASP A 75 47.53 2.89 11.37
CA ASP A 75 47.45 3.13 12.83
C ASP A 75 45.99 3.37 13.32
N ASN A 76 45.10 3.81 12.43
CA ASN A 76 43.68 4.08 12.72
C ASN A 76 42.74 2.89 12.44
N ALA A 77 43.21 1.78 11.85
CA ALA A 77 42.34 0.70 11.39
C ALA A 77 41.56 0.00 12.52
N ALA A 78 42.18 -0.16 13.70
CA ALA A 78 41.52 -0.75 14.86
C ALA A 78 40.38 0.14 15.38
N GLU A 79 40.57 1.47 15.34
CA GLU A 79 39.54 2.42 15.72
C GLU A 79 38.42 2.51 14.67
N ALA A 80 38.76 2.50 13.38
CA ALA A 80 37.78 2.47 12.31
C ALA A 80 36.83 1.26 12.40
N LYS A 81 37.38 0.06 12.66
CA LYS A 81 36.58 -1.16 12.86
C LYS A 81 35.59 -1.06 14.03
N LYS A 82 35.92 -0.27 15.05
CA LYS A 82 35.03 -0.04 16.20
C LYS A 82 33.80 0.79 15.81
N PHE A 83 33.95 1.74 14.88
CA PHE A 83 32.88 2.66 14.49
C PHE A 83 32.12 2.25 13.23
N LEU A 84 32.64 1.30 12.45
CA LEU A 84 32.09 0.91 11.15
C LEU A 84 30.59 0.58 11.19
N ALA A 85 30.17 -0.28 12.13
CA ALA A 85 28.77 -0.69 12.24
C ALA A 85 27.80 0.49 12.52
N ASP A 86 28.20 1.41 13.40
CA ASP A 86 27.39 2.58 13.75
C ASP A 86 27.34 3.60 12.60
N THR A 87 28.48 3.80 11.92
CA THR A 87 28.58 4.72 10.76
C THR A 87 27.75 4.19 9.58
N ASP A 88 27.82 2.89 9.30
CA ASP A 88 27.00 2.23 8.28
C ASP A 88 25.51 2.31 8.61
N ALA A 89 25.15 2.12 9.89
CA ALA A 89 23.76 2.25 10.32
C ALA A 89 23.25 3.68 10.12
N ALA A 90 24.05 4.70 10.46
CA ALA A 90 23.72 6.10 10.23
C ALA A 90 23.58 6.42 8.73
N ALA A 91 24.49 5.92 7.88
CA ALA A 91 24.42 6.10 6.44
C ALA A 91 23.18 5.45 5.83
N ARG A 92 22.85 4.20 6.21
CA ARG A 92 21.61 3.53 5.78
C ARG A 92 20.38 4.30 6.22
N GLU A 93 20.36 4.82 7.45
CA GLU A 93 19.23 5.61 7.94
C GLU A 93 19.08 6.94 7.21
N ALA A 94 20.19 7.64 6.94
CA ALA A 94 20.19 8.86 6.12
C ALA A 94 19.63 8.58 4.72
N GLY A 95 20.06 7.47 4.09
CA GLY A 95 19.53 7.01 2.81
C GLY A 95 18.01 6.80 2.83
N ARG A 96 17.47 6.16 3.87
CA ARG A 96 16.02 5.99 4.03
C ARG A 96 15.26 7.31 4.13
N TRP A 97 15.82 8.30 4.84
CA TRP A 97 15.20 9.63 4.93
C TRP A 97 15.23 10.37 3.58
N ALA A 98 16.31 10.25 2.81
CA ALA A 98 16.39 10.80 1.46
C ALA A 98 15.38 10.14 0.50
N GLU A 99 15.30 8.80 0.50
CA GLU A 99 14.32 8.06 -0.31
C GLU A 99 12.88 8.47 0.04
N LEU A 100 12.56 8.60 1.32
CA LEU A 100 11.23 9.05 1.76
C LEU A 100 10.94 10.48 1.28
N ALA A 101 11.91 11.40 1.36
CA ALA A 101 11.74 12.77 0.88
C ALA A 101 11.55 12.83 -0.65
N GLU A 102 12.28 12.01 -1.39
CA GLU A 102 12.13 11.85 -2.84
C GLU A 102 10.73 11.33 -3.19
N GLU A 103 10.27 10.27 -2.52
CA GLU A 103 8.92 9.72 -2.74
C GLU A 103 7.83 10.75 -2.42
N GLN A 104 7.99 11.57 -1.37
CA GLN A 104 7.08 12.67 -1.05
C GLN A 104 7.06 13.74 -2.15
N HIS A 105 8.22 14.10 -2.68
CA HIS A 105 8.34 15.03 -3.81
C HIS A 105 7.63 14.48 -5.05
N GLU A 106 7.91 13.23 -5.41
CA GLU A 106 7.32 12.54 -6.55
C GLU A 106 5.81 12.35 -6.42
N LEU A 107 5.32 12.02 -5.22
CA LEU A 107 3.90 11.99 -4.91
C LEU A 107 3.26 13.36 -5.17
N ALA A 108 3.82 14.43 -4.58
CA ALA A 108 3.33 15.78 -4.79
C ALA A 108 3.34 16.18 -6.27
N ARG A 109 4.38 15.80 -7.02
CA ARG A 109 4.47 16.01 -8.47
C ARG A 109 3.37 15.28 -9.22
N LYS A 110 3.12 14.00 -8.92
CA LYS A 110 2.02 13.21 -9.52
C LYS A 110 0.65 13.84 -9.23
N LEU A 111 0.39 14.19 -7.97
CA LEU A 111 -0.90 14.75 -7.52
C LEU A 111 -1.19 16.15 -8.08
N ASN A 112 -0.15 16.93 -8.40
CA ASN A 112 -0.26 18.27 -8.98
C ASN A 112 -0.15 18.28 -10.51
N GLY A 113 0.14 17.13 -11.12
CA GLY A 113 0.26 16.95 -12.56
C GLY A 113 -1.06 17.14 -13.32
N LEU A 114 -0.95 17.33 -14.63
CA LEU A 114 -2.11 17.54 -15.51
C LEU A 114 -3.08 16.35 -15.49
N LYS A 115 -2.57 15.11 -15.40
CA LYS A 115 -3.40 13.89 -15.32
C LYS A 115 -4.29 13.87 -14.09
N ALA A 116 -3.73 14.09 -12.90
CA ALA A 116 -4.49 14.14 -11.65
C ALA A 116 -5.54 15.26 -11.67
N LYS A 117 -5.19 16.44 -12.20
CA LYS A 117 -6.14 17.56 -12.35
C LYS A 117 -7.28 17.23 -13.32
N ALA A 118 -6.96 16.65 -14.47
CA ALA A 118 -7.96 16.23 -15.45
C ALA A 118 -8.88 15.14 -14.89
N TYR A 119 -8.30 14.15 -14.20
CA TYR A 119 -9.04 13.10 -13.49
C TYR A 119 -10.02 13.71 -12.50
N ARG A 120 -9.56 14.53 -11.55
CA ARG A 120 -10.44 15.16 -10.54
C ARG A 120 -11.56 16.00 -11.18
N GLY A 121 -11.25 16.71 -12.26
CA GLY A 121 -12.24 17.46 -13.04
C GLY A 121 -13.34 16.58 -13.64
N GLY A 122 -12.96 15.49 -14.30
CA GLY A 122 -13.91 14.55 -14.92
C GLY A 122 -14.64 13.66 -13.91
N ARG A 123 -13.96 13.26 -12.84
CA ARG A 123 -14.45 12.36 -11.79
C ARG A 123 -15.75 12.85 -11.17
N SER A 124 -15.85 14.12 -10.81
CA SER A 124 -17.07 14.68 -10.19
C SER A 124 -18.31 14.53 -11.09
N LEU A 125 -18.14 14.71 -12.41
CA LEU A 125 -19.22 14.54 -13.38
C LEU A 125 -19.56 13.06 -13.59
N ALA A 126 -18.54 12.20 -13.67
CA ALA A 126 -18.71 10.76 -13.85
C ALA A 126 -19.45 10.12 -12.66
N VAL A 127 -19.03 10.42 -11.43
CA VAL A 127 -19.68 9.95 -10.19
C VAL A 127 -21.14 10.42 -10.13
N LYS A 128 -21.40 11.69 -10.46
CA LYS A 128 -22.77 12.22 -10.52
C LYS A 128 -23.63 11.53 -11.57
N ALA A 129 -23.07 11.22 -12.75
CA ALA A 129 -23.77 10.50 -13.81
C ALA A 129 -24.07 9.06 -13.39
N LEU A 130 -23.10 8.37 -12.77
CA LEU A 130 -23.26 7.03 -12.21
C LEU A 130 -24.43 6.98 -11.22
N PHE A 131 -24.41 7.84 -10.20
CA PHE A 131 -25.48 7.86 -9.20
C PHE A 131 -26.86 8.21 -9.77
N LYS A 132 -26.93 9.07 -10.80
CA LYS A 132 -28.19 9.30 -11.53
C LYS A 132 -28.68 8.06 -12.25
N GLY A 133 -27.78 7.31 -12.89
CA GLY A 133 -28.11 6.03 -13.54
C GLY A 133 -28.63 5.01 -12.53
N LEU A 134 -27.93 4.84 -11.41
CA LEU A 134 -28.33 3.96 -10.31
C LEU A 134 -29.69 4.36 -9.71
N SER A 135 -29.91 5.65 -9.48
CA SER A 135 -31.19 6.19 -8.99
C SER A 135 -32.35 5.88 -9.95
N LEU A 136 -32.13 6.02 -11.27
CA LEU A 136 -33.12 5.70 -12.27
C LEU A 136 -33.41 4.19 -12.33
N ALA A 137 -32.38 3.35 -12.25
CA ALA A 137 -32.54 1.89 -12.24
C ALA A 137 -33.36 1.43 -11.02
N ALA A 138 -33.04 1.93 -9.83
CA ALA A 138 -33.80 1.66 -8.61
C ALA A 138 -35.26 2.16 -8.69
N ASP A 139 -35.50 3.34 -9.25
CA ASP A 139 -36.86 3.86 -9.48
C ASP A 139 -37.66 2.95 -10.44
N GLN A 140 -37.04 2.45 -11.51
CA GLN A 140 -37.69 1.51 -12.41
C GLN A 140 -37.98 0.17 -11.72
N ALA A 141 -37.07 -0.33 -10.87
CA ALA A 141 -37.30 -1.55 -10.08
C ALA A 141 -38.50 -1.39 -9.15
N GLY A 142 -38.62 -0.25 -8.46
CA GLY A 142 -39.77 0.04 -7.61
C GLY A 142 -41.11 0.17 -8.38
N LYS A 143 -41.08 0.69 -9.60
CA LYS A 143 -42.30 0.88 -10.42
C LYS A 143 -42.77 -0.37 -11.15
N ARG A 144 -41.84 -1.20 -11.61
CA ARG A 144 -42.15 -2.35 -12.50
C ARG A 144 -41.94 -3.70 -11.83
N GLY A 145 -41.27 -3.73 -10.67
CA GLY A 145 -40.73 -4.96 -10.08
C GLY A 145 -39.39 -5.32 -10.72
N ILE A 146 -38.42 -5.72 -9.88
CA ILE A 146 -37.05 -6.04 -10.28
C ILE A 146 -36.99 -7.16 -11.34
N GLU A 147 -37.88 -8.16 -11.27
CA GLU A 147 -37.92 -9.29 -12.19
C GLU A 147 -38.44 -8.94 -13.60
N ASN A 148 -39.02 -7.76 -13.77
CA ASN A 148 -39.54 -7.31 -15.07
C ASN A 148 -38.59 -6.32 -15.78
N LEU A 149 -37.40 -6.09 -15.22
CA LEU A 149 -36.39 -5.25 -15.85
C LEU A 149 -35.51 -6.07 -16.81
N PRO A 150 -34.96 -5.45 -17.87
CA PRO A 150 -33.82 -6.00 -18.59
C PRO A 150 -32.65 -6.29 -17.63
N ASP A 151 -31.87 -7.33 -17.94
CA ASP A 151 -30.78 -7.81 -17.08
C ASP A 151 -29.81 -6.68 -16.68
N GLU A 152 -29.45 -5.80 -17.62
CA GLU A 152 -28.53 -4.70 -17.34
C GLU A 152 -29.11 -3.68 -16.33
N LEU A 153 -30.42 -3.43 -16.39
CA LEU A 153 -31.10 -2.54 -15.43
C LEU A 153 -31.34 -3.22 -14.10
N LYS A 154 -31.56 -4.54 -14.10
CA LYS A 154 -31.66 -5.37 -12.89
C LYS A 154 -30.35 -5.32 -12.10
N ASP A 155 -29.22 -5.52 -12.76
CA ASP A 155 -27.89 -5.49 -12.14
C ASP A 155 -27.53 -4.10 -11.60
N LEU A 156 -27.86 -3.04 -12.35
CA LEU A 156 -27.69 -1.67 -11.87
C LEU A 156 -28.58 -1.34 -10.67
N ALA A 157 -29.83 -1.81 -10.65
CA ALA A 157 -30.71 -1.63 -9.50
C ALA A 157 -30.18 -2.37 -8.26
N LEU A 158 -29.77 -3.63 -8.40
CA LEU A 158 -29.17 -4.41 -7.31
C LEU A 158 -27.89 -3.76 -6.78
N SER A 159 -27.03 -3.26 -7.68
CA SER A 159 -25.84 -2.50 -7.31
C SER A 159 -26.19 -1.21 -6.54
N ALA A 160 -27.27 -0.52 -6.94
CA ALA A 160 -27.76 0.66 -6.25
C ALA A 160 -28.24 0.34 -4.82
N ALA A 161 -28.96 -0.77 -4.65
CA ALA A 161 -29.43 -1.21 -3.34
C ALA A 161 -28.26 -1.58 -2.42
N GLN A 162 -27.27 -2.32 -2.93
CA GLN A 162 -26.07 -2.66 -2.19
C GLN A 162 -25.31 -1.41 -1.74
N LEU A 163 -25.09 -0.46 -2.66
CA LEU A 163 -24.38 0.78 -2.35
C LEU A 163 -25.13 1.68 -1.38
N ALA A 164 -26.47 1.70 -1.42
CA ALA A 164 -27.29 2.37 -0.41
C ALA A 164 -27.12 1.71 0.97
N GLY A 165 -27.09 0.38 1.03
CA GLY A 165 -26.77 -0.37 2.25
C GLY A 165 -25.41 0.02 2.81
N ASP A 166 -24.37 -0.04 1.97
CA ASP A 166 -22.98 0.20 2.37
C ASP A 166 -22.71 1.66 2.78
N MET A 167 -23.31 2.64 2.11
CA MET A 167 -22.98 4.06 2.30
C MET A 167 -24.00 4.88 3.10
N SER A 168 -25.24 4.38 3.27
CA SER A 168 -26.26 5.05 4.08
C SER A 168 -26.86 4.17 5.18
N GLY A 169 -26.40 2.93 5.32
CA GLY A 169 -26.96 1.98 6.28
C GLY A 169 -28.39 1.56 5.93
N ARG A 170 -28.76 1.60 4.64
CA ARG A 170 -30.12 1.25 4.20
C ARG A 170 -30.40 -0.22 4.46
N GLU A 171 -31.29 -0.51 5.40
CA GLU A 171 -31.79 -1.87 5.62
C GLU A 171 -32.83 -2.28 4.56
N PRO A 172 -32.89 -3.58 4.20
CA PRO A 172 -33.98 -4.11 3.38
C PRO A 172 -35.32 -4.06 4.14
N LEU A 173 -36.42 -4.23 3.41
CA LEU A 173 -37.76 -4.37 3.96
C LEU A 173 -37.91 -5.69 4.75
N GLU A 174 -39.03 -5.85 5.47
CA GLU A 174 -39.30 -7.04 6.29
C GLU A 174 -39.30 -8.36 5.50
N ASP A 175 -39.61 -8.31 4.20
CA ASP A 175 -39.58 -9.46 3.30
C ASP A 175 -38.17 -9.73 2.72
N GLY A 176 -37.16 -8.96 3.13
CA GLY A 176 -35.79 -9.02 2.65
C GLY A 176 -35.55 -8.32 1.31
N SER A 177 -36.58 -7.75 0.67
CA SER A 177 -36.41 -7.01 -0.57
C SER A 177 -35.88 -5.60 -0.33
N PRO A 178 -35.11 -5.01 -1.27
CA PRO A 178 -34.69 -3.61 -1.14
C PRO A 178 -35.88 -2.64 -1.17
N ASP A 179 -35.86 -1.60 -0.32
CA ASP A 179 -36.75 -0.45 -0.48
C ASP A 179 -36.31 0.39 -1.69
N TRP A 180 -36.77 -0.02 -2.88
CA TRP A 180 -36.40 0.61 -4.15
C TRP A 180 -36.67 2.11 -4.20
N THR A 181 -37.70 2.58 -3.49
CA THR A 181 -38.03 4.00 -3.45
C THR A 181 -36.99 4.75 -2.63
N ALA A 182 -36.64 4.25 -1.44
CA ALA A 182 -35.62 4.84 -0.61
C ALA A 182 -34.22 4.75 -1.25
N VAL A 183 -33.87 3.60 -1.84
CA VAL A 183 -32.61 3.42 -2.59
C VAL A 183 -32.48 4.44 -3.72
N SER A 184 -33.55 4.67 -4.49
CA SER A 184 -33.54 5.69 -5.54
C SER A 184 -33.30 7.09 -4.99
N GLN A 185 -33.90 7.43 -3.84
CA GLN A 185 -33.70 8.71 -3.15
C GLN A 185 -32.27 8.88 -2.66
N ASP A 186 -31.67 7.84 -2.07
CA ASP A 186 -30.29 7.85 -1.58
C ASP A 186 -29.33 8.10 -2.75
N MET A 187 -29.45 7.37 -3.86
CA MET A 187 -28.63 7.57 -5.06
C MET A 187 -28.82 8.98 -5.65
N SER A 188 -30.05 9.49 -5.65
CA SER A 188 -30.33 10.87 -6.08
C SER A 188 -29.69 11.92 -5.16
N ALA A 189 -29.61 11.65 -3.85
CA ALA A 189 -28.90 12.49 -2.90
C ALA A 189 -27.38 12.44 -3.16
N PHE A 190 -26.82 11.24 -3.35
CA PHE A 190 -25.40 11.03 -3.65
C PHE A 190 -24.96 11.71 -4.97
N ALA A 191 -25.84 11.75 -5.96
CA ALA A 191 -25.59 12.50 -7.21
C ALA A 191 -25.48 14.02 -7.01
N LYS A 192 -26.06 14.56 -5.94
CA LYS A 192 -25.96 15.98 -5.58
C LYS A 192 -24.75 16.23 -4.68
N GLU A 193 -24.58 15.38 -3.68
CA GLU A 193 -23.54 15.45 -2.67
C GLU A 193 -23.05 14.03 -2.40
N PRO A 194 -21.93 13.61 -3.05
CA PRO A 194 -21.38 12.27 -2.84
C PRO A 194 -21.03 12.03 -1.38
N PRO A 195 -21.18 10.80 -0.87
CA PRO A 195 -20.77 10.43 0.49
C PRO A 195 -19.32 10.81 0.77
N LYS A 196 -19.02 11.18 2.03
CA LYS A 196 -17.65 11.52 2.45
C LYS A 196 -16.67 10.36 2.26
N ASP A 197 -17.16 9.13 2.44
CA ASP A 197 -16.37 7.89 2.28
C ASP A 197 -16.19 7.48 0.81
N MET A 198 -16.82 8.17 -0.14
CA MET A 198 -16.76 7.83 -1.57
C MET A 198 -15.33 7.77 -2.13
N PRO A 199 -14.40 8.70 -1.81
CA PRO A 199 -13.03 8.58 -2.27
C PRO A 199 -12.34 7.31 -1.74
N LEU A 200 -12.59 6.92 -0.48
CA LEU A 200 -12.01 5.71 0.08
C LEU A 200 -12.54 4.45 -0.62
N PHE A 201 -13.85 4.39 -0.87
CA PHE A 201 -14.48 3.34 -1.67
C PHE A 201 -13.91 3.25 -3.09
N LEU A 202 -13.79 4.40 -3.79
CA LEU A 202 -13.23 4.43 -5.14
C LEU A 202 -11.75 4.05 -5.17
N ALA A 203 -10.97 4.46 -4.18
CA ALA A 203 -9.58 4.06 -4.02
C ALA A 203 -9.46 2.52 -3.94
N ALA A 204 -10.31 1.88 -3.14
CA ALA A 204 -10.38 0.43 -3.03
C ALA A 204 -10.77 -0.20 -4.38
N ALA A 205 -11.83 0.30 -5.02
CA ALA A 205 -12.27 -0.21 -6.32
C ALA A 205 -11.18 -0.14 -7.40
N PHE A 206 -10.46 0.98 -7.49
CA PHE A 206 -9.35 1.14 -8.45
C PHE A 206 -8.14 0.30 -8.08
N PHE A 207 -7.82 0.14 -6.80
CA PHE A 207 -6.75 -0.74 -6.35
C PHE A 207 -7.00 -2.20 -6.81
N LEU A 208 -8.21 -2.70 -6.59
CA LEU A 208 -8.61 -4.08 -6.92
C LEU A 208 -8.65 -4.35 -8.42
N THR A 209 -8.94 -3.32 -9.21
CA THR A 209 -8.89 -3.38 -10.68
C THR A 209 -7.50 -3.03 -11.22
N LEU A 210 -6.48 -2.97 -10.36
CA LEU A 210 -5.08 -2.66 -10.67
C LEU A 210 -4.87 -1.31 -11.39
N SER A 211 -5.82 -0.38 -11.23
CA SER A 211 -5.77 0.99 -11.72
C SER A 211 -5.02 1.89 -10.73
N SER A 212 -3.69 1.77 -10.70
CA SER A 212 -2.83 2.37 -9.66
C SER A 212 -2.92 3.89 -9.56
N ASP A 213 -2.94 4.61 -10.70
CA ASP A 213 -2.97 6.08 -10.73
C ASP A 213 -4.31 6.63 -10.19
N PRO A 214 -5.50 6.19 -10.69
CA PRO A 214 -6.77 6.57 -10.08
C PRO A 214 -6.89 6.22 -8.60
N ALA A 215 -6.43 5.02 -8.18
CA ALA A 215 -6.43 4.63 -6.78
C ALA A 215 -5.65 5.63 -5.91
N LEU A 216 -4.46 6.03 -6.39
CA LEU A 216 -3.63 7.05 -5.73
C LEU A 216 -4.33 8.40 -5.65
N TYR A 217 -5.02 8.82 -6.71
CA TYR A 217 -5.70 10.12 -6.70
C TYR A 217 -6.88 10.15 -5.73
N GLU A 218 -7.61 9.04 -5.61
CA GLU A 218 -8.76 8.90 -4.72
C GLU A 218 -8.34 8.79 -3.25
N ILE A 219 -7.30 7.99 -2.93
CA ILE A 219 -6.85 7.86 -1.54
C ILE A 219 -6.29 9.17 -0.99
N GLU A 220 -5.61 9.96 -1.83
CA GLU A 220 -5.08 11.28 -1.46
C GLU A 220 -6.15 12.38 -1.38
N MET A 221 -7.41 12.06 -1.73
CA MET A 221 -8.56 12.94 -1.54
C MET A 221 -9.32 12.66 -0.24
N VAL A 222 -9.01 11.58 0.48
CA VAL A 222 -9.65 11.25 1.76
C VAL A 222 -9.17 12.22 2.84
N ASP A 223 -10.11 12.85 3.53
CA ASP A 223 -9.82 13.63 4.74
C ASP A 223 -9.71 12.69 5.94
N ALA A 224 -8.50 12.21 6.21
CA ALA A 224 -8.24 11.26 7.29
C ALA A 224 -8.68 11.77 8.68
N ALA A 225 -8.61 13.09 8.90
CA ALA A 225 -9.04 13.71 10.16
C ALA A 225 -10.57 13.77 10.30
N GLY A 226 -11.28 13.72 9.17
CA GLY A 226 -12.74 13.69 9.10
C GLY A 226 -13.36 12.30 9.20
N LEU A 227 -12.55 11.23 9.24
CA LEU A 227 -13.03 9.86 9.40
C LEU A 227 -13.54 9.64 10.83
N GLU A 228 -14.82 9.25 10.94
CA GLU A 228 -15.55 9.24 12.21
C GLU A 228 -15.07 8.13 13.14
N THR A 229 -14.82 6.94 12.59
CA THR A 229 -14.42 5.76 13.37
C THR A 229 -12.92 5.49 13.29
N GLU A 230 -12.40 4.80 14.30
CA GLU A 230 -11.03 4.29 14.28
C GLU A 230 -10.82 3.25 13.18
N GLU A 231 -11.84 2.44 12.94
CA GLU A 231 -11.90 1.45 11.86
C GLU A 231 -11.76 2.06 10.46
N ASP A 232 -12.40 3.21 10.21
CA ASP A 232 -12.26 3.91 8.93
C ASP A 232 -10.83 4.45 8.76
N ARG A 233 -10.23 4.99 9.83
CA ARG A 233 -8.83 5.46 9.81
C ARG A 233 -7.86 4.31 9.57
N LEU A 234 -8.11 3.17 10.20
CA LEU A 234 -7.35 1.94 10.01
C LEU A 234 -7.40 1.49 8.54
N THR A 235 -8.61 1.40 7.99
CA THR A 235 -8.87 1.05 6.59
C THR A 235 -8.14 2.00 5.64
N TYR A 236 -8.21 3.30 5.92
CA TYR A 236 -7.52 4.33 5.15
C TYR A 236 -6.01 4.09 5.11
N HIS A 237 -5.35 3.93 6.27
CA HIS A 237 -3.90 3.75 6.34
C HIS A 237 -3.44 2.45 5.67
N VAL A 238 -4.14 1.33 5.89
CA VAL A 238 -3.82 0.05 5.23
C VAL A 238 -3.96 0.17 3.71
N LEU A 239 -5.07 0.73 3.23
CA LEU A 239 -5.32 0.89 1.80
C LEU A 239 -4.32 1.87 1.17
N ARG A 240 -3.99 2.96 1.84
CA ARG A 240 -2.99 3.93 1.39
C ARG A 240 -1.60 3.32 1.31
N ALA A 241 -1.20 2.49 2.28
CA ALA A 241 0.05 1.75 2.23
C ALA A 241 0.14 0.86 0.98
N LEU A 242 -0.92 0.07 0.72
CA LEU A 242 -1.01 -0.80 -0.46
C LEU A 242 -0.97 -0.01 -1.77
N ILE A 243 -1.71 1.10 -1.85
CA ILE A 243 -1.75 1.97 -3.03
C ILE A 243 -0.39 2.64 -3.28
N TYR A 244 0.28 3.13 -2.24
CA TYR A 244 1.64 3.65 -2.34
C TYR A 244 2.60 2.59 -2.87
N ARG A 245 2.53 1.38 -2.34
CA ARG A 245 3.36 0.26 -2.78
C ARG A 245 3.20 -0.04 -4.27
N ILE A 246 1.97 -0.18 -4.78
CA ILE A 246 1.75 -0.49 -6.21
C ILE A 246 2.15 0.69 -7.13
N ASN A 247 2.28 1.90 -6.58
CA ASN A 247 2.73 3.10 -7.28
C ASN A 247 4.25 3.34 -7.18
N GLY A 248 4.98 2.43 -6.53
CA GLY A 248 6.44 2.48 -6.37
C GLY A 248 6.91 3.36 -5.21
N PHE A 249 6.04 3.70 -4.26
CA PHE A 249 6.37 4.49 -3.08
C PHE A 249 6.56 3.58 -1.86
N SER A 250 7.66 2.83 -1.82
CA SER A 250 7.89 1.82 -0.78
C SER A 250 8.06 2.45 0.61
N ARG A 251 8.79 3.58 0.73
CA ARG A 251 9.02 4.23 2.04
C ARG A 251 7.77 4.87 2.59
N LEU A 252 6.97 5.51 1.75
CA LEU A 252 5.66 6.00 2.13
C LEU A 252 4.74 4.85 2.57
N ALA A 253 4.75 3.73 1.86
CA ALA A 253 3.96 2.55 2.25
C ALA A 253 4.34 2.01 3.63
N ILE A 254 5.64 1.86 3.91
CA ILE A 254 6.14 1.43 5.22
C ILE A 254 5.72 2.42 6.31
N ARG A 255 5.84 3.73 6.07
CA ARG A 255 5.47 4.76 7.03
C ARG A 255 3.98 4.72 7.42
N GLU A 256 3.09 4.42 6.46
CA GLU A 256 1.66 4.25 6.73
C GLU A 256 1.41 3.03 7.65
N VAL A 257 2.16 1.94 7.48
CA VAL A 257 2.07 0.77 8.39
C VAL A 257 2.65 1.09 9.76
N GLU A 258 3.81 1.74 9.84
CA GLU A 258 4.43 2.16 11.11
C GLU A 258 3.50 3.07 11.92
N THR A 259 2.76 3.96 11.25
CA THR A 259 1.75 4.82 11.89
C THR A 259 0.66 4.02 12.61
N LEU A 260 0.33 2.82 12.11
CA LEU A 260 -0.62 1.92 12.73
C LEU A 260 0.03 1.09 13.85
N SER A 261 1.28 0.64 13.65
CA SER A 261 2.00 -0.18 14.62
C SER A 261 2.34 0.56 15.91
N ASP A 262 2.52 1.88 15.90
CA ASP A 262 2.77 2.68 17.11
C ASP A 262 1.61 2.61 18.15
N GLY A 263 0.46 2.04 17.79
CA GLY A 263 -0.68 1.76 18.66
C GLY A 263 -0.74 0.34 19.22
N GLU A 264 0.40 -0.29 19.59
CA GLU A 264 0.54 -1.72 19.96
C GLU A 264 -0.41 -2.27 21.04
N ASP A 265 -1.16 -1.45 21.78
CA ASP A 265 -2.16 -1.93 22.77
C ASP A 265 -3.62 -1.83 22.26
N THR A 266 -3.82 -1.38 21.02
CA THR A 266 -5.15 -0.96 20.53
C THR A 266 -5.86 -2.02 19.70
N TYR A 267 -5.12 -2.95 19.10
CA TYR A 267 -5.64 -3.94 18.17
C TYR A 267 -5.51 -5.37 18.71
N ASP A 268 -6.35 -6.26 18.21
CA ASP A 268 -6.20 -7.68 18.51
C ASP A 268 -4.88 -8.24 17.90
N PRO A 269 -4.30 -9.30 18.49
CA PRO A 269 -3.01 -9.83 18.06
C PRO A 269 -2.99 -10.32 16.60
N GLU A 270 -4.12 -10.77 16.07
CA GLU A 270 -4.23 -11.29 14.69
C GLU A 270 -4.08 -10.14 13.70
N PHE A 271 -4.74 -9.01 13.97
CA PHE A 271 -4.58 -7.79 13.18
C PHE A 271 -3.16 -7.23 13.25
N GLN A 272 -2.55 -7.18 14.44
CA GLN A 272 -1.16 -6.75 14.61
C GLN A 272 -0.19 -7.61 13.82
N ALA A 273 -0.38 -8.93 13.87
CA ALA A 273 0.38 -9.85 13.04
C ALA A 273 0.22 -9.51 11.55
N GLY A 274 -1.00 -9.21 11.09
CA GLY A 274 -1.26 -8.75 9.73
C GLY A 274 -0.47 -7.50 9.33
N LEU A 275 -0.37 -6.49 10.20
CA LEU A 275 0.42 -5.28 9.95
C LEU A 275 1.92 -5.57 9.84
N HIS A 276 2.45 -6.37 10.77
CA HIS A 276 3.86 -6.80 10.72
C HIS A 276 4.13 -7.63 9.45
N MET A 277 3.21 -8.49 9.05
CA MET A 277 3.32 -9.24 7.80
C MET A 277 3.34 -8.34 6.57
N LEU A 278 2.50 -7.30 6.54
CA LEU A 278 2.49 -6.32 5.46
C LEU A 278 3.82 -5.53 5.38
N SER A 279 4.35 -5.14 6.54
CA SER A 279 5.66 -4.47 6.66
C SER A 279 6.80 -5.38 6.19
N ALA A 280 6.83 -6.64 6.65
CA ALA A 280 7.78 -7.65 6.21
C ALA A 280 7.76 -7.82 4.68
N TYR A 281 6.57 -7.88 4.10
CA TYR A 281 6.39 -7.95 2.65
C TYR A 281 7.01 -6.75 1.92
N PHE A 282 6.81 -5.52 2.42
CA PHE A 282 7.45 -4.34 1.83
C PHE A 282 8.98 -4.40 1.94
N PHE A 283 9.54 -4.83 3.07
CA PHE A 283 10.98 -4.98 3.24
C PHE A 283 11.59 -6.08 2.37
N LEU A 284 10.92 -7.23 2.19
CA LEU A 284 11.36 -8.28 1.28
C LEU A 284 11.49 -7.77 -0.15
N HIS A 285 10.50 -6.99 -0.60
CA HIS A 285 10.54 -6.39 -1.92
C HIS A 285 11.73 -5.43 -2.10
N ASP A 286 12.00 -4.63 -1.08
CA ASP A 286 13.13 -3.70 -1.07
C ASP A 286 14.48 -4.39 -0.77
N LYS A 287 14.47 -5.73 -0.61
CA LYS A 287 15.62 -6.58 -0.26
C LYS A 287 16.27 -6.23 1.08
N ASP A 288 15.52 -5.57 1.98
CA ASP A 288 15.93 -5.37 3.37
C ASP A 288 15.55 -6.62 4.19
N TYR A 289 16.25 -7.71 3.93
CA TYR A 289 15.96 -9.01 4.53
C TYR A 289 16.06 -8.99 6.05
N THR A 290 16.95 -8.17 6.61
CA THR A 290 17.08 -8.04 8.07
C THR A 290 15.82 -7.46 8.70
N LYS A 291 15.27 -6.39 8.12
CA LYS A 291 14.00 -5.84 8.64
C LYS A 291 12.82 -6.75 8.34
N ALA A 292 12.80 -7.41 7.19
CA ALA A 292 11.78 -8.42 6.90
C ALA A 292 11.75 -9.53 7.96
N ASP A 293 12.90 -10.08 8.33
CA ASP A 293 13.01 -11.12 9.35
C ASP A 293 12.55 -10.63 10.74
N GLN A 294 12.84 -9.37 11.08
CA GLN A 294 12.36 -8.74 12.33
C GLN A 294 10.84 -8.64 12.35
N GLU A 295 10.23 -8.17 11.26
CA GLU A 295 8.78 -8.02 11.16
C GLU A 295 8.07 -9.39 11.11
N ILE A 296 8.61 -10.39 10.43
CA ILE A 296 8.09 -11.78 10.48
C ILE A 296 8.14 -12.30 11.92
N GLY A 297 9.25 -12.07 12.64
CA GLY A 297 9.38 -12.46 14.03
C GLY A 297 8.33 -11.80 14.94
N ARG A 298 8.05 -10.50 14.74
CA ARG A 298 6.98 -9.77 15.45
C ARG A 298 5.60 -10.33 15.12
N ALA A 299 5.33 -10.61 13.85
CA ALA A 299 4.08 -11.22 13.43
C ALA A 299 3.84 -12.58 14.09
N MET A 300 4.85 -13.45 14.14
CA MET A 300 4.78 -14.76 14.81
C MET A 300 4.66 -14.65 16.34
N GLN A 301 5.15 -13.57 16.95
CA GLN A 301 4.95 -13.32 18.38
C GLN A 301 3.50 -12.92 18.68
N ALA A 302 2.90 -12.09 17.81
CA ALA A 302 1.51 -11.65 17.94
C ALA A 302 0.52 -12.79 17.63
N ASP A 303 0.72 -13.51 16.53
CA ASP A 303 -0.05 -14.70 16.15
C ASP A 303 0.89 -15.84 15.70
N PRO A 304 1.22 -16.78 16.62
CA PRO A 304 2.09 -17.91 16.31
C PRO A 304 1.57 -18.86 15.22
N ASN A 305 0.27 -18.81 14.93
CA ASN A 305 -0.36 -19.66 13.91
C ASN A 305 -0.65 -18.89 12.62
N ASN A 306 -0.08 -17.70 12.44
CA ASN A 306 -0.33 -16.88 11.26
C ASN A 306 0.20 -17.58 9.99
N PRO A 307 -0.67 -18.04 9.07
CA PRO A 307 -0.26 -18.74 7.86
C PRO A 307 0.56 -17.87 6.90
N LEU A 308 0.38 -16.55 6.90
CA LEU A 308 1.21 -15.63 6.11
C LEU A 308 2.65 -15.58 6.63
N ALA A 309 2.86 -15.71 7.94
CA ALA A 309 4.20 -15.72 8.52
C ALA A 309 5.01 -16.93 8.04
N VAL A 310 4.35 -18.10 7.97
CA VAL A 310 4.92 -19.30 7.35
C VAL A 310 5.24 -19.03 5.88
N TYR A 311 4.33 -18.39 5.13
CA TYR A 311 4.55 -18.00 3.74
C TYR A 311 5.80 -17.16 3.54
N LEU A 312 5.89 -15.99 4.19
CA LEU A 312 7.04 -15.09 3.99
C LEU A 312 8.36 -15.69 4.49
N THR A 313 8.31 -16.59 5.50
CA THR A 313 9.48 -17.38 5.90
C THR A 313 9.94 -18.30 4.76
N GLY A 314 8.99 -18.94 4.07
CA GLY A 314 9.27 -19.73 2.87
C GLY A 314 9.94 -18.91 1.76
N GLU A 315 9.40 -17.74 1.43
CA GLU A 315 9.98 -16.80 0.45
C GLU A 315 11.39 -16.34 0.85
N ARG A 316 11.59 -16.06 2.15
CA ARG A 316 12.88 -15.69 2.72
C ARG A 316 13.92 -16.81 2.53
N LEU A 317 13.55 -18.06 2.82
CA LEU A 317 14.40 -19.25 2.60
C LEU A 317 14.69 -19.47 1.11
N ALA A 318 13.69 -19.22 0.27
CA ALA A 318 13.80 -19.21 -1.17
C ALA A 318 14.88 -18.22 -1.64
N ALA A 319 14.85 -16.97 -1.15
CA ALA A 319 15.85 -15.95 -1.46
C ALA A 319 17.29 -16.36 -1.07
N ASP A 320 17.46 -17.19 -0.04
CA ASP A 320 18.75 -17.77 0.37
C ASP A 320 19.17 -19.00 -0.46
N GLY A 321 18.38 -19.38 -1.47
CA GLY A 321 18.65 -20.54 -2.33
C GLY A 321 18.11 -21.86 -1.79
N GLU A 322 17.34 -21.85 -0.70
CA GLU A 322 16.81 -23.05 -0.02
C GLU A 322 15.40 -23.45 -0.49
N TRP A 323 15.13 -23.32 -1.79
CA TRP A 323 13.81 -23.47 -2.44
C TRP A 323 13.06 -24.77 -2.09
N GLU A 324 13.75 -25.90 -2.01
CA GLU A 324 13.14 -27.21 -1.74
C GLU A 324 12.70 -27.35 -0.27
N LYS A 325 13.42 -26.72 0.66
CA LYS A 325 13.04 -26.69 2.07
C LYS A 325 11.87 -25.74 2.27
N ALA A 326 11.87 -24.59 1.58
CA ALA A 326 10.76 -23.65 1.57
C ALA A 326 9.46 -24.33 1.10
N ALA A 327 9.47 -24.96 -0.07
CA ALA A 327 8.29 -25.64 -0.63
C ALA A 327 7.75 -26.74 0.31
N LYS A 328 8.61 -27.61 0.81
CA LYS A 328 8.20 -28.69 1.72
C LYS A 328 7.70 -28.19 3.07
N SER A 329 8.31 -27.14 3.60
CA SER A 329 7.89 -26.55 4.87
C SER A 329 6.51 -25.91 4.75
N LEU A 330 6.22 -25.25 3.63
CA LEU A 330 4.92 -24.62 3.35
C LEU A 330 3.82 -25.66 3.19
N GLU A 331 4.02 -26.66 2.34
CA GLU A 331 3.05 -27.73 2.12
C GLU A 331 2.77 -28.51 3.41
N ALA A 332 3.81 -28.83 4.18
CA ALA A 332 3.64 -29.56 5.44
C ALA A 332 2.90 -28.74 6.51
N ALA A 333 3.13 -27.42 6.56
CA ALA A 333 2.46 -26.55 7.53
C ALA A 333 0.98 -26.32 7.19
N ALA A 334 0.62 -26.31 5.91
CA ALA A 334 -0.73 -26.02 5.45
C ALA A 334 -1.57 -27.25 5.10
N ALA A 335 -1.00 -28.46 5.11
CA ALA A 335 -1.70 -29.69 4.75
C ALA A 335 -2.98 -29.90 5.58
N GLY A 336 -4.13 -30.02 4.91
CA GLY A 336 -5.44 -30.20 5.54
C GLY A 336 -6.03 -28.93 6.19
N SER A 337 -5.43 -27.76 5.97
CA SER A 337 -5.95 -26.46 6.39
C SER A 337 -6.69 -25.75 5.26
N GLU A 338 -7.43 -24.70 5.57
CA GLU A 338 -8.05 -23.81 4.57
C GLU A 338 -7.02 -23.01 3.74
N ASP A 339 -5.74 -23.08 4.12
CA ASP A 339 -4.61 -22.42 3.46
C ASP A 339 -3.81 -23.35 2.55
N GLU A 340 -4.19 -24.63 2.45
CA GLU A 340 -3.50 -25.63 1.62
C GLU A 340 -3.35 -25.15 0.16
N TRP A 341 -4.40 -24.53 -0.40
CA TRP A 341 -4.36 -24.00 -1.77
C TRP A 341 -3.30 -22.90 -1.98
N LEU A 342 -3.10 -22.05 -0.96
CA LEU A 342 -2.14 -20.95 -1.03
C LEU A 342 -0.74 -21.53 -0.93
N ALA A 343 -0.51 -22.42 0.03
CA ALA A 343 0.74 -23.13 0.19
C ALA A 343 1.14 -23.92 -1.06
N ASP A 344 0.20 -24.62 -1.70
CA ASP A 344 0.41 -25.33 -2.96
C ASP A 344 0.84 -24.38 -4.07
N ARG A 345 0.18 -23.22 -4.20
CA ARG A 345 0.48 -22.23 -5.23
C ARG A 345 1.87 -21.62 -5.05
N ILE A 346 2.27 -21.39 -3.80
CA ILE A 346 3.61 -20.90 -3.46
C ILE A 346 4.67 -21.97 -3.68
N ALA A 347 4.43 -23.19 -3.21
CA ALA A 347 5.34 -24.31 -3.38
C ALA A 347 5.57 -24.61 -4.87
N GLN A 348 4.51 -24.52 -5.69
CA GLN A 348 4.61 -24.61 -7.14
C GLN A 348 5.48 -23.47 -7.71
N HIS A 349 5.27 -22.22 -7.29
CA HIS A 349 6.13 -21.13 -7.73
C HIS A 349 7.61 -21.32 -7.35
N ALA A 350 7.89 -21.74 -6.11
CA ALA A 350 9.26 -22.01 -5.67
C ALA A 350 9.93 -23.11 -6.52
N ARG A 351 9.18 -24.14 -6.94
CA ARG A 351 9.65 -25.15 -7.90
C ARG A 351 9.86 -24.55 -9.29
N ASP A 352 8.96 -23.71 -9.76
CA ASP A 352 9.09 -23.04 -11.06
C ASP A 352 10.32 -22.11 -11.10
N VAL A 353 10.60 -21.38 -10.01
CA VAL A 353 11.83 -20.57 -9.87
C VAL A 353 13.07 -21.45 -9.95
N ARG A 354 13.09 -22.57 -9.22
CA ARG A 354 14.19 -23.55 -9.21
C ARG A 354 14.42 -24.12 -10.61
N ASP A 355 13.36 -24.63 -11.24
CA ASP A 355 13.43 -25.36 -12.52
C ASP A 355 13.76 -24.41 -13.68
N ASN A 356 13.35 -23.15 -13.59
CA ASN A 356 13.70 -22.09 -14.55
C ASN A 356 14.98 -21.33 -14.19
N ARG A 357 15.86 -21.87 -13.32
CA ARG A 357 17.14 -21.27 -12.92
C ARG A 357 17.04 -19.79 -12.45
N GLY A 358 15.92 -19.41 -11.85
CA GLY A 358 15.71 -18.05 -11.32
C GLY A 358 15.02 -17.06 -12.26
N GLU A 359 14.58 -17.47 -13.46
CA GLU A 359 13.90 -16.56 -14.41
C GLU A 359 12.37 -16.41 -14.19
N SER A 360 11.82 -16.98 -13.11
CA SER A 360 10.40 -16.85 -12.80
C SER A 360 10.08 -15.48 -12.20
N GLN A 361 8.96 -14.89 -12.62
CA GLN A 361 8.47 -13.62 -12.08
C GLN A 361 8.07 -13.83 -10.62
N SER A 362 8.80 -13.21 -9.68
CA SER A 362 8.52 -13.30 -8.25
C SER A 362 7.02 -13.14 -7.95
N LEU A 363 6.44 -14.02 -7.14
CA LEU A 363 5.05 -13.88 -6.67
C LEU A 363 4.79 -12.52 -6.00
N ILE A 364 5.80 -11.96 -5.34
CA ILE A 364 5.81 -10.62 -4.72
C ILE A 364 5.69 -9.51 -5.78
N LEU A 365 5.97 -9.80 -7.05
CA LEU A 365 5.81 -8.91 -8.20
C LEU A 365 4.59 -9.28 -9.06
N ASP A 366 3.91 -10.39 -8.77
CA ASP A 366 2.64 -10.74 -9.40
C ASP A 366 1.51 -9.97 -8.70
N LYS A 367 1.12 -8.85 -9.33
CA LYS A 367 0.05 -7.98 -8.86
C LYS A 367 -1.29 -8.71 -8.68
N GLN A 368 -1.58 -9.73 -9.48
CA GLN A 368 -2.82 -10.50 -9.38
C GLN A 368 -2.79 -11.43 -8.18
N PHE A 369 -1.67 -12.12 -7.97
CA PHE A 369 -1.47 -12.95 -6.79
C PHE A 369 -1.58 -12.11 -5.50
N LEU A 370 -0.93 -10.94 -5.46
CA LEU A 370 -1.01 -10.04 -4.31
C LEU A 370 -2.42 -9.54 -4.05
N ALA A 371 -3.13 -9.13 -5.10
CA ALA A 371 -4.51 -8.71 -4.97
C ALA A 371 -5.36 -9.87 -4.40
N ALA A 372 -5.18 -11.09 -4.91
CA ALA A 372 -5.92 -12.26 -4.44
C ALA A 372 -5.61 -12.61 -2.96
N VAL A 373 -4.34 -12.65 -2.55
CA VAL A 373 -3.94 -12.92 -1.17
C VAL A 373 -4.43 -11.80 -0.24
N THR A 374 -4.22 -10.54 -0.63
CA THR A 374 -4.70 -9.38 0.16
C THR A 374 -6.21 -9.45 0.34
N LEU A 375 -6.96 -9.76 -0.71
CA LEU A 375 -8.41 -9.91 -0.67
C LEU A 375 -8.88 -11.07 0.21
N GLU A 376 -8.23 -12.22 0.10
CA GLU A 376 -8.56 -13.41 0.90
C GLU A 376 -8.35 -13.12 2.39
N TYR A 377 -7.19 -12.58 2.76
CA TYR A 377 -6.87 -12.29 4.17
C TYR A 377 -7.63 -11.10 4.71
N ALA A 378 -7.80 -10.05 3.92
CA ALA A 378 -8.71 -8.96 4.28
C ALA A 378 -10.13 -9.51 4.47
N GLY A 379 -10.60 -10.43 3.62
CA GLY A 379 -11.90 -11.09 3.72
C GLY A 379 -12.07 -11.99 4.96
N ARG A 380 -11.01 -12.67 5.40
CA ARG A 380 -11.02 -13.51 6.61
C ARG A 380 -10.94 -12.68 7.89
N ALA A 381 -10.05 -11.69 7.93
CA ALA A 381 -9.99 -10.70 9.02
C ALA A 381 -11.32 -9.92 9.10
N ALA A 382 -11.90 -9.61 7.94
CA ALA A 382 -13.20 -8.98 7.78
C ALA A 382 -14.38 -9.78 8.31
N ALA A 383 -14.37 -11.10 8.20
CA ALA A 383 -15.46 -11.89 8.77
C ALA A 383 -15.62 -11.66 10.29
N ARG A 384 -14.54 -11.21 10.96
CA ARG A 384 -14.44 -11.07 12.41
C ARG A 384 -14.55 -9.63 12.92
N SER A 385 -14.33 -8.61 12.07
CA SER A 385 -14.45 -7.19 12.41
C SER A 385 -15.50 -6.44 11.57
N GLU A 386 -16.09 -5.37 12.09
CA GLU A 386 -17.04 -4.54 11.32
C GLU A 386 -16.35 -3.80 10.17
N ALA A 387 -15.18 -3.21 10.45
CA ALA A 387 -14.27 -2.62 9.47
C ALA A 387 -14.03 -3.51 8.26
N GLY A 388 -13.64 -4.76 8.50
CA GLY A 388 -13.35 -5.63 7.37
C GLY A 388 -14.64 -6.09 6.68
N ARG A 389 -15.77 -6.33 7.37
CA ARG A 389 -17.05 -6.59 6.67
C ARG A 389 -17.38 -5.46 5.69
N LYS A 390 -17.14 -4.20 6.09
CA LYS A 390 -17.28 -3.02 5.25
C LYS A 390 -16.32 -3.06 4.05
N ILE A 391 -15.02 -3.35 4.25
CA ILE A 391 -14.04 -3.52 3.17
C ILE A 391 -14.44 -4.63 2.21
N LYS A 392 -14.82 -5.81 2.72
CA LYS A 392 -15.23 -6.95 1.90
C LYS A 392 -16.48 -6.60 1.08
N SER A 393 -17.46 -5.95 1.70
CA SER A 393 -18.65 -5.47 0.98
C SER A 393 -18.25 -4.48 -0.12
N TRP A 394 -17.32 -3.57 0.14
CA TRP A 394 -16.80 -2.64 -0.86
C TRP A 394 -16.06 -3.34 -2.00
N VAL A 395 -15.26 -4.36 -1.70
CA VAL A 395 -14.59 -5.21 -2.69
C VAL A 395 -15.64 -5.87 -3.58
N ASP A 396 -16.62 -6.54 -2.99
CA ASP A 396 -17.65 -7.28 -3.71
C ASP A 396 -18.48 -6.32 -4.59
N SER A 397 -18.85 -5.17 -4.03
CA SER A 397 -19.53 -4.07 -4.73
C SER A 397 -18.69 -3.51 -5.88
N ALA A 398 -17.38 -3.29 -5.67
CA ALA A 398 -16.47 -2.77 -6.68
C ALA A 398 -16.26 -3.77 -7.83
N VAL A 399 -16.07 -5.06 -7.51
CA VAL A 399 -15.92 -6.13 -8.51
C VAL A 399 -17.21 -6.25 -9.34
N THR A 400 -18.37 -6.27 -8.68
CA THR A 400 -19.68 -6.35 -9.35
C THR A 400 -19.92 -5.13 -10.22
N CYS A 401 -19.72 -3.93 -9.68
CA CYS A 401 -19.91 -2.68 -10.42
C CYS A 401 -18.93 -2.56 -11.59
N GLY A 402 -17.67 -2.96 -11.40
CA GLY A 402 -16.65 -2.98 -12.44
C GLY A 402 -17.00 -3.91 -13.61
N LYS A 403 -17.41 -5.15 -13.31
CA LYS A 403 -17.89 -6.10 -14.34
C LYS A 403 -19.08 -5.54 -15.12
N ASN A 404 -20.05 -4.95 -14.42
CA ASN A 404 -21.27 -4.44 -15.03
C ASN A 404 -21.03 -3.17 -15.87
N LEU A 405 -20.13 -2.28 -15.43
CA LEU A 405 -19.83 -1.02 -16.12
C LEU A 405 -18.90 -1.19 -17.32
N LEU A 406 -17.92 -2.09 -17.22
CA LEU A 406 -16.92 -2.29 -18.27
C LEU A 406 -17.36 -3.37 -19.28
N GLY A 407 -18.37 -4.19 -18.92
CA GLY A 407 -18.76 -5.39 -19.65
C GLY A 407 -17.64 -6.43 -19.67
N ASP A 408 -17.93 -7.65 -20.13
CA ASP A 408 -16.92 -8.66 -20.45
C ASP A 408 -16.11 -8.28 -21.71
N ALA A 409 -15.49 -7.09 -21.68
CA ALA A 409 -14.62 -6.62 -22.74
C ALA A 409 -13.43 -7.58 -22.95
N SER A 410 -13.05 -8.37 -21.94
CA SER A 410 -12.02 -9.40 -22.04
C SER A 410 -12.42 -10.63 -22.85
N GLU A 411 -13.71 -11.03 -22.87
CA GLU A 411 -14.13 -12.23 -23.61
C GLU A 411 -14.18 -11.98 -25.13
N LYS A 412 -14.41 -10.73 -25.57
CA LYS A 412 -14.47 -10.38 -27.00
C LYS A 412 -13.10 -10.24 -27.68
N GLU A 413 -12.01 -10.06 -26.92
CA GLU A 413 -10.66 -10.05 -27.48
C GLU A 413 -10.13 -11.45 -27.81
N GLU A 414 -10.66 -12.50 -27.17
CA GLU A 414 -10.22 -13.88 -27.47
C GLU A 414 -10.87 -14.47 -28.73
N GLU A 415 -12.12 -14.09 -29.06
CA GLU A 415 -12.81 -14.55 -30.28
C GLU A 415 -12.30 -13.90 -31.59
N THR A 416 -11.51 -12.83 -31.51
CA THR A 416 -11.02 -12.10 -32.71
C THR A 416 -9.60 -12.46 -33.14
N LYS A 417 -8.91 -13.42 -32.49
CA LYS A 417 -7.69 -13.99 -33.06
C LYS A 417 -8.05 -14.91 -34.23
N PRO A 418 -7.75 -14.54 -35.49
CA PRO A 418 -7.97 -15.45 -36.61
C PRO A 418 -7.15 -16.71 -36.37
N ALA A 419 -7.80 -17.88 -36.49
CA ALA A 419 -7.13 -19.16 -36.48
C ALA A 419 -5.97 -19.11 -37.49
N ALA A 420 -4.73 -19.11 -36.99
CA ALA A 420 -3.56 -19.17 -37.84
C ALA A 420 -3.66 -20.48 -38.63
N GLY A 421 -3.94 -20.34 -39.93
CA GLY A 421 -4.08 -21.47 -40.85
C GLY A 421 -2.83 -22.33 -40.84
N ARG A 422 -3.04 -23.64 -40.69
CA ARG A 422 -2.05 -24.68 -40.98
C ARG A 422 -1.97 -24.94 -42.48
#